data_AF-A0A7K7ADN0-F1
#
_entry.id   AF-A0A7K7ADN0-F1
#
_cell.length_a   1.000
_cell.length_b   1.000
_cell.length_c   1.000
_cell.angle_alpha   90.00
_cell.angle_beta   90.00
_cell.angle_gamma   90.00
#
_symmetry.space_group_name_H-M   'P 1'
#
loop_
_entity.id
_entity.type
_entity.pdbx_description
1 polymer ?
#
loop_
_entity_poly.entity_id
_entity_poly.type
_entity_poly.pdbx_seq_one_letter_code
_entity_poly.pdbx_strand_id
1 'polypeptide(L)'
;MGGWEMIRKIGDTSAIYKYTSRYVLKAGQTVTIWAANAGITASPPTDLIWKNQNSWGTGKDVKVMLKNSQGEEVAQRSTVFDTTLHEDEEQEVEEEEAVGTVEEEDFFHHQVSC
;
A
#
# COMPACT_ATOMS: atom_id res chain seq x y z
N MET A 1 9.78 -9.28 -20.87
CA MET A 1 10.37 -9.59 -19.56
C MET A 1 10.93 -11.02 -19.51
N GLY A 2 11.31 -11.62 -20.65
CA GLY A 2 11.89 -12.96 -20.63
C GLY A 2 13.16 -13.01 -19.80
N GLY A 3 13.23 -13.93 -18.84
CA GLY A 3 14.40 -14.09 -17.96
C GLY A 3 14.49 -13.09 -16.81
N TRP A 4 13.50 -12.22 -16.62
CA TRP A 4 13.46 -11.31 -15.47
C TRP A 4 13.05 -12.06 -14.20
N GLU A 5 13.43 -11.51 -13.05
CA GLU A 5 13.15 -12.09 -11.75
C GLU A 5 12.52 -11.05 -10.82
N MET A 6 11.43 -11.41 -10.15
CA MET A 6 10.88 -10.65 -9.03
C MET A 6 11.24 -11.36 -7.73
N ILE A 7 11.93 -10.66 -6.84
CA ILE A 7 12.38 -11.19 -5.55
C ILE A 7 11.57 -10.54 -4.46
N ARG A 8 10.88 -11.35 -3.65
CA ARG A 8 10.21 -10.90 -2.43
C ARG A 8 11.06 -11.27 -1.23
N LYS A 9 11.35 -10.32 -0.34
CA LYS A 9 12.03 -10.52 0.94
C LYS A 9 11.11 -10.10 2.10
N ILE A 10 10.98 -10.97 3.09
CA ILE A 10 10.21 -10.77 4.32
C ILE A 10 11.10 -11.25 5.48
N GLY A 11 11.56 -10.34 6.33
CA GLY A 11 12.65 -10.63 7.28
C GLY A 11 13.86 -11.20 6.54
N ASP A 12 14.33 -12.38 6.96
CA ASP A 12 15.46 -13.09 6.34
C ASP A 12 15.05 -14.06 5.22
N THR A 13 13.74 -14.28 5.03
CA THR A 13 13.24 -15.20 4.01
C THR A 13 13.09 -14.48 2.67
N SER A 14 13.58 -15.10 1.60
CA SER A 14 13.37 -14.63 0.23
C SER A 14 12.71 -15.67 -0.66
N ALA A 15 11.92 -15.21 -1.62
CA ALA A 15 11.32 -16.04 -2.66
C ALA A 15 11.50 -15.36 -4.02
N ILE A 16 11.77 -16.16 -5.05
CA ILE A 16 12.02 -15.67 -6.42
C ILE A 16 10.92 -16.16 -7.37
N TYR A 17 10.29 -15.21 -8.08
CA TYR A 17 9.40 -15.48 -9.20
C TYR A 17 10.14 -15.19 -10.49
N LYS A 18 10.20 -16.16 -11.41
CA LYS A 18 10.85 -16.00 -12.71
C LYS A 18 9.80 -15.82 -13.81
N TYR A 19 9.92 -14.75 -14.57
CA TYR A 19 9.09 -14.54 -15.75
C TYR A 19 9.51 -15.53 -16.85
N THR A 20 8.53 -16.11 -17.55
CA THR A 20 8.82 -17.03 -18.66
C THR A 20 9.54 -16.30 -19.79
N SER A 21 10.40 -17.01 -20.53
CA SER A 21 11.20 -16.42 -21.62
C SER A 21 10.36 -15.69 -22.67
N ARG A 22 9.12 -16.14 -22.90
CA ARG A 22 8.18 -15.57 -23.88
C ARG A 22 7.26 -14.49 -23.30
N TYR A 23 7.38 -14.15 -22.02
CA TYR A 23 6.50 -13.17 -21.39
C TYR A 23 6.83 -11.74 -21.84
N VAL A 24 5.80 -11.02 -22.30
CA VAL A 24 5.89 -9.63 -22.76
C VAL A 24 4.88 -8.78 -21.98
N LEU A 25 5.39 -7.76 -21.28
CA LEU A 25 4.56 -6.71 -20.69
C LEU A 25 4.53 -5.54 -21.68
N LYS A 26 3.38 -5.22 -22.26
CA LYS A 26 3.26 -4.11 -23.21
C LYS A 26 3.27 -2.77 -22.47
N ALA A 27 3.59 -1.70 -23.19
CA ALA A 27 3.53 -0.35 -22.65
C ALA A 27 2.13 -0.03 -22.10
N GLY A 28 2.08 0.61 -20.94
CA GLY A 28 0.83 0.97 -20.25
C GLY A 28 0.05 -0.20 -19.65
N GLN A 29 0.53 -1.44 -19.77
CA GLN A 29 -0.12 -2.61 -19.16
C GLN A 29 0.45 -2.91 -17.77
N THR A 30 -0.35 -3.60 -16.98
CA THR A 30 0.02 -4.10 -15.66
C THR A 30 -0.05 -5.62 -15.66
N VAL A 31 0.79 -6.21 -14.82
CA VAL A 31 0.74 -7.63 -14.48
C VAL A 31 0.69 -7.79 -12.97
N THR A 32 -0.16 -8.70 -12.52
CA THR A 32 -0.31 -9.06 -11.11
C THR A 32 0.19 -10.49 -10.90
N ILE A 33 1.09 -10.65 -9.93
CA ILE A 33 1.56 -11.96 -9.49
C ILE A 33 0.81 -12.32 -8.21
N TRP A 34 -0.15 -13.24 -8.32
CA TRP A 34 -0.98 -13.71 -7.22
C TRP A 34 -0.32 -14.87 -6.47
N ALA A 35 -0.58 -14.96 -5.17
CA ALA A 35 -0.23 -16.13 -4.38
C ALA A 35 -1.04 -17.37 -4.83
N ALA A 36 -0.49 -18.57 -4.61
CA ALA A 36 -1.12 -19.84 -4.98
C ALA A 36 -2.50 -20.03 -4.34
N ASN A 37 -2.67 -19.57 -3.10
CA ASN A 37 -3.91 -19.67 -2.33
C ASN A 37 -4.79 -18.42 -2.41
N ALA A 38 -4.58 -17.53 -3.39
CA ALA A 38 -5.38 -16.31 -3.54
C ALA A 38 -6.82 -16.59 -4.02
N GLY A 39 -7.13 -17.82 -4.49
CA GLY A 39 -8.44 -18.16 -5.05
C GLY A 39 -8.73 -17.56 -6.43
N ILE A 40 -7.72 -16.96 -7.07
CA ILE A 40 -7.82 -16.35 -8.40
C ILE A 40 -7.42 -17.37 -9.48
N THR A 41 -8.18 -17.43 -10.57
CA THR A 41 -7.81 -18.21 -11.76
C THR A 41 -6.78 -17.44 -12.59
N ALA A 42 -5.72 -18.11 -13.02
CA ALA A 42 -4.70 -17.51 -13.87
C ALA A 42 -5.31 -17.00 -15.20
N SER A 43 -4.99 -15.76 -15.57
CA SER A 43 -5.37 -15.16 -16.85
C SER A 43 -4.16 -14.46 -17.50
N PRO A 44 -3.17 -15.22 -18.04
CA PRO A 44 -2.01 -14.61 -18.68
C PRO A 44 -2.41 -13.74 -19.90
N PRO A 45 -1.76 -12.58 -20.12
CA PRO A 45 -0.56 -12.12 -19.43
C PRO A 45 -0.82 -11.31 -18.14
N THR A 46 -2.04 -10.86 -17.88
CA THR A 46 -2.33 -9.88 -16.81
C THR A 46 -2.27 -10.48 -15.42
N ASP A 47 -2.71 -11.73 -15.26
CA ASP A 47 -2.84 -12.39 -13.96
C ASP A 47 -2.07 -13.70 -13.96
N LEU A 48 -0.96 -13.71 -13.21
CA LEU A 48 -0.06 -14.86 -13.09
C LEU A 48 -0.13 -15.42 -11.67
N ILE A 49 0.04 -16.74 -11.53
CA ILE A 49 0.02 -17.41 -10.23
C ILE A 49 1.43 -17.84 -9.84
N TRP A 50 1.86 -17.47 -8.64
CA TRP A 50 3.09 -17.96 -8.01
C TRP A 50 2.82 -19.30 -7.33
N LYS A 51 2.78 -20.37 -8.13
CA LYS A 51 2.28 -21.71 -7.76
C LYS A 51 2.80 -22.30 -6.44
N ASN A 52 4.04 -21.98 -6.06
CA ASN A 52 4.70 -22.54 -4.88
C ASN A 52 4.82 -21.53 -3.72
N GLN A 53 4.04 -20.44 -3.75
CA GLN A 53 4.06 -19.41 -2.72
C GLN A 53 2.65 -19.04 -2.28
N ASN A 54 2.35 -19.30 -1.01
CA ASN A 54 1.14 -18.82 -0.38
C ASN A 54 1.26 -17.33 -0.03
N SER A 55 0.11 -16.73 0.27
CA SER A 55 0.03 -15.36 0.78
C SER A 55 0.86 -15.25 2.06
N TRP A 56 1.50 -14.10 2.23
CA TRP A 56 2.28 -13.79 3.43
C TRP A 56 1.44 -13.22 4.58
N GLY A 57 0.16 -12.92 4.34
CA GLY A 57 -0.73 -12.27 5.29
C GLY A 57 -0.53 -10.76 5.36
N THR A 58 -1.19 -10.13 6.32
CA THR A 58 -1.04 -8.69 6.65
C THR A 58 0.00 -8.51 7.75
N GLY A 59 0.36 -7.27 8.06
CA GLY A 59 1.18 -6.97 9.24
C GLY A 59 2.67 -7.26 9.10
N LYS A 60 3.19 -7.36 7.88
CA LYS A 60 4.60 -7.72 7.64
C LYS A 60 5.30 -6.69 6.78
N ASP A 61 6.56 -6.45 7.11
CA ASP A 61 7.47 -5.71 6.26
C ASP A 61 7.83 -6.55 5.04
N VAL A 62 7.55 -6.01 3.86
CA VAL A 62 7.79 -6.69 2.59
C VAL A 62 8.64 -5.82 1.70
N LYS A 63 9.76 -6.36 1.25
CA LYS A 63 10.61 -5.77 0.21
C LYS A 63 10.46 -6.57 -1.08
N VAL A 64 10.20 -5.89 -2.18
CA VAL A 64 10.14 -6.48 -3.52
C VAL A 64 11.20 -5.81 -4.39
N MET A 65 12.02 -6.62 -5.06
CA MET A 65 13.04 -6.19 -6.01
C MET A 65 12.74 -6.81 -7.37
N LEU A 66 12.94 -6.05 -8.44
CA LEU A 66 12.81 -6.51 -9.81
C LEU A 66 14.18 -6.49 -10.47
N LYS A 67 14.60 -7.64 -10.99
CA LYS A 67 15.85 -7.81 -11.71
C LYS A 67 15.60 -8.09 -13.18
N ASN A 68 16.40 -7.47 -14.04
CA ASN A 68 16.38 -7.70 -15.48
C ASN A 68 17.02 -9.07 -15.82
N SER A 69 17.02 -9.43 -17.11
CA SER A 69 17.61 -10.70 -17.59
C SER A 69 19.13 -10.80 -17.43
N GLN A 70 19.82 -9.71 -17.10
CA GLN A 70 21.25 -9.69 -16.79
C GLN A 70 21.52 -9.83 -15.29
N GLY A 71 20.47 -9.87 -14.46
CA GLY A 71 20.58 -9.97 -13.00
C GLY A 71 20.75 -8.62 -12.29
N GLU A 72 20.66 -7.51 -13.03
CA GLU A 72 20.74 -6.17 -12.47
C GLU A 72 19.41 -5.76 -11.84
N GLU A 73 19.46 -5.12 -10.68
CA GLU A 73 18.26 -4.55 -10.05
C GLU A 73 17.83 -3.28 -10.77
N VAL A 74 16.59 -3.26 -11.24
CA VAL A 74 16.02 -2.15 -12.02
C VAL A 74 14.85 -1.45 -11.32
N ALA A 75 14.28 -2.06 -10.29
CA ALA A 75 13.28 -1.44 -9.44
C ALA A 75 13.22 -2.11 -8.07
N GLN A 76 12.85 -1.35 -7.05
CA GLN A 76 12.59 -1.85 -5.71
C GLN A 76 11.38 -1.13 -5.10
N ARG A 77 10.61 -1.85 -4.28
CA ARG A 77 9.58 -1.29 -3.41
C ARG A 77 9.62 -1.96 -2.05
N SER A 78 9.47 -1.18 -0.98
CA SER A 78 9.34 -1.72 0.38
C SER A 78 8.03 -1.23 0.98
N THR A 79 7.36 -2.09 1.74
CA THR A 79 6.21 -1.77 2.58
C THR A 79 6.61 -2.03 4.02
N VAL A 80 6.40 -1.05 4.89
CA VAL A 80 6.64 -1.17 6.33
C VAL A 80 5.28 -1.16 7.01
N PHE A 81 5.05 -2.11 7.92
CA PHE A 81 3.85 -2.15 8.74
C PHE A 81 4.22 -1.74 10.16
N ASP A 82 3.87 -0.51 10.53
CA ASP A 82 4.03 -0.04 11.90
C ASP A 82 2.84 -0.49 12.75
N THR A 83 3.13 -1.07 13.92
CA THR A 83 2.13 -1.53 14.90
C THR A 83 2.14 -0.65 16.16
N THR A 84 2.80 0.50 16.13
CA THR A 84 2.71 1.47 17.22
C THR A 84 1.26 1.94 17.36
N LEU A 85 0.53 1.29 18.27
CA LEU A 85 -0.59 1.92 18.93
C LEU A 85 0.01 3.15 19.62
N HIS A 86 -0.40 4.35 19.20
CA HIS A 86 -0.18 5.51 20.04
C HIS A 86 -0.88 5.20 21.37
N GLU A 87 -0.10 5.01 22.42
CA GLU A 87 -0.61 5.16 23.78
C GLU A 87 -1.00 6.64 23.85
N ASP A 88 -2.28 6.92 23.66
CA ASP A 88 -2.84 8.27 23.83
C ASP A 88 -2.50 8.70 25.25
N GLU A 89 -1.50 9.58 25.38
CA GLU A 89 -1.20 10.27 26.62
C GLU A 89 -2.49 10.97 27.05
N GLU A 90 -3.03 10.55 28.19
CA GLU A 90 -4.21 11.12 28.83
C GLU A 90 -3.97 12.63 29.05
N GLN A 91 -4.41 13.47 28.10
CA GLN A 91 -4.52 14.90 28.32
C GLN A 91 -5.71 15.14 29.24
N GLU A 92 -5.42 15.31 30.53
CA GLU A 92 -6.32 15.91 31.50
C GLU A 92 -6.81 17.26 30.94
N VAL A 93 -8.08 17.30 30.54
CA VAL A 93 -8.74 18.56 30.16
C VAL A 93 -9.15 19.24 31.47
N GLU A 94 -8.38 20.23 31.93
CA GLU A 94 -8.87 21.17 32.94
C GLU A 94 -10.07 21.92 32.33
N GLU A 95 -11.27 21.66 32.85
CA GLU A 95 -12.49 22.38 32.50
C GLU A 95 -12.35 23.87 32.88
N GLU A 96 -12.17 24.74 31.89
CA GLU A 96 -12.43 26.16 32.07
C GLU A 96 -13.94 26.39 32.13
N GLU A 97 -14.47 26.52 33.36
CA GLU A 97 -15.80 27.05 33.66
C GLU A 97 -15.91 28.52 33.21
N ALA A 98 -16.18 28.74 31.93
CA ALA A 98 -16.62 30.03 31.41
C ALA A 98 -18.14 30.19 31.68
N VAL A 99 -18.45 30.65 32.90
CA VAL A 99 -19.78 31.11 33.31
C VAL A 99 -20.28 32.19 32.33
N GLY A 100 -21.46 31.96 31.77
CA GLY A 100 -22.05 32.78 30.73
C GLY A 100 -22.51 34.17 31.16
N THR A 101 -22.52 35.08 30.19
CA THR A 101 -23.36 36.29 30.17
C THR A 101 -24.04 36.38 28.80
N VAL A 102 -25.37 36.30 28.85
CA VAL A 102 -26.34 36.49 27.77
C VAL A 102 -26.70 37.97 27.67
N GLU A 103 -26.35 38.67 26.59
CA GLU A 103 -26.98 39.94 26.12
C GLU A 103 -26.70 40.03 24.59
N GLU A 104 -27.63 39.60 23.74
CA GLU A 104 -28.70 40.38 23.06
C GLU A 104 -28.24 41.32 21.92
N GLU A 105 -28.63 40.94 20.69
CA GLU A 105 -28.98 41.75 19.49
C GLU A 105 -27.86 42.62 18.86
N ASP A 106 -27.49 42.54 17.57
CA ASP A 106 -28.33 42.73 16.38
C ASP A 106 -27.65 42.15 15.12
N PHE A 107 -28.39 41.32 14.39
CA PHE A 107 -28.11 40.92 13.02
C PHE A 107 -28.93 41.83 12.09
N PHE A 108 -28.44 42.09 10.87
CA PHE A 108 -29.10 42.81 9.76
C PHE A 108 -28.89 44.33 9.67
N HIS A 109 -27.89 44.74 8.88
CA HIS A 109 -28.18 45.72 7.83
C HIS A 109 -27.73 45.15 6.49
N HIS A 110 -28.71 44.60 5.78
CA HIS A 110 -28.60 44.20 4.39
C HIS A 110 -28.14 45.38 3.54
N GLN A 111 -27.05 45.15 2.81
CA GLN A 111 -26.72 45.90 1.62
C GLN A 111 -27.85 45.71 0.60
N VAL A 112 -28.59 46.77 0.29
CA VAL A 112 -29.41 46.85 -0.92
C VAL A 112 -29.16 48.20 -1.61
N SER A 113 -28.88 48.07 -2.90
CA SER A 113 -28.59 49.08 -3.91
C SER A 113 -29.56 50.27 -3.95
N CYS A 114 -29.01 51.47 -4.15
CA CYS A 114 -29.33 52.47 -5.19
C CYS A 114 -28.17 53.46 -5.30
#